data_AF-A0A9E6B4U8-F1
#
_entry.id   AF-A0A9E6B4U8-F1
#
_cell.length_a   1.000
_cell.length_b   1.000
_cell.length_c   1.000
_cell.angle_alpha   90.00
_cell.angle_beta   90.00
_cell.angle_gamma   90.00
#
_symmetry.space_group_name_H-M   'P 1'
#
loop_
_entity.id
_entity.type
_entity.pdbx_description
1 polymer ?
#
loop_
_entity_poly.entity_id
_entity_poly.type
_entity_poly.pdbx_seq_one_letter_code
_entity_poly.pdbx_strand_id
1 'polypeptide(L)'
;MKSIRYIFRLLAFVIITSSTAVAASQVGVMLGSDSGINAKLGDIKIGVGLDNFSITLDKVINFNNTPYFYYGFGGKIAEINSSHHDVKLGARAIFGAQTSVEKFTFFVEAQPILYIIDDVKVELEAIAGFRYQF
;
A
#
# COMPACT_ATOMS: atom_id res chain seq x y z
N MET A 1 -32.99 -9.74 -21.67
CA MET A 1 -31.77 -8.90 -21.80
C MET A 1 -31.89 -7.47 -21.25
N LYS A 2 -33.07 -6.95 -20.90
CA LYS A 2 -33.19 -5.59 -20.32
C LYS A 2 -32.76 -5.52 -18.84
N SER A 3 -32.99 -6.56 -18.04
CA SER A 3 -32.65 -6.58 -16.60
C SER A 3 -31.15 -6.47 -16.30
N ILE A 4 -30.29 -7.12 -17.09
CA ILE A 4 -28.83 -7.07 -16.93
C ILE A 4 -28.28 -5.64 -17.08
N ARG A 5 -28.87 -4.83 -17.96
CA ARG A 5 -28.46 -3.43 -18.13
C ARG A 5 -28.82 -2.56 -16.92
N TYR A 6 -29.90 -2.86 -16.21
CA TYR A 6 -30.27 -2.17 -14.99
C TYR A 6 -29.38 -2.58 -13.82
N ILE A 7 -28.94 -3.84 -13.75
CA ILE A 7 -27.98 -4.31 -12.73
C ILE A 7 -26.64 -3.57 -12.89
N PHE A 8 -26.11 -3.45 -14.11
CA PHE A 8 -24.87 -2.69 -14.33
C PHE A 8 -25.01 -1.20 -14.01
N ARG A 9 -26.18 -0.60 -14.27
CA ARG A 9 -26.45 0.80 -13.92
C ARG A 9 -26.64 1.02 -12.42
N LEU A 10 -27.29 0.08 -11.73
CA LEU A 10 -27.44 0.09 -10.27
C LEU A 10 -26.08 -0.08 -9.59
N LEU A 11 -25.25 -1.00 -10.10
CA LEU A 11 -23.90 -1.24 -9.61
C LEU A 11 -23.01 0.01 -9.81
N ALA A 12 -23.08 0.65 -10.98
CA ALA A 12 -22.39 1.91 -11.22
C ALA A 12 -22.88 3.04 -10.30
N PHE A 13 -24.18 3.11 -10.01
CA PHE A 13 -24.76 4.12 -9.12
C PHE A 13 -24.37 3.91 -7.64
N VAL A 14 -24.26 2.66 -7.18
CA VAL A 14 -23.77 2.32 -5.83
C VAL A 14 -22.28 2.67 -5.66
N ILE A 15 -21.48 2.51 -6.72
CA ILE A 15 -20.05 2.90 -6.73
C ILE A 15 -19.87 4.42 -6.63
N ILE A 16 -20.79 5.21 -7.19
CA ILE A 16 -20.68 6.68 -7.22
C ILE A 16 -21.24 7.32 -5.94
N THR A 17 -22.18 6.67 -5.25
CA THR A 17 -22.87 7.22 -4.06
C THR A 17 -22.20 6.87 -2.74
N SER A 18 -21.09 6.13 -2.76
CA SER A 18 -20.27 5.88 -1.57
C SER A 18 -19.44 7.12 -1.24
N SER A 19 -20.10 8.12 -0.65
CA SER A 19 -19.45 9.25 0.01
C SER A 19 -18.67 8.70 1.22
N THR A 20 -17.42 8.31 0.97
CA THR A 20 -16.48 7.96 2.02
C THR A 20 -15.93 9.28 2.57
N ALA A 21 -15.96 9.42 3.89
CA ALA A 21 -15.21 10.47 4.56
C ALA A 21 -13.78 10.44 4.02
N VAL A 22 -13.31 11.55 3.45
CA VAL A 22 -11.96 11.65 2.89
C VAL A 22 -10.99 11.52 4.06
N ALA A 23 -10.43 10.33 4.27
CA ALA A 23 -9.44 10.14 5.31
C ALA A 23 -8.25 11.04 4.97
N ALA A 24 -7.79 11.80 5.96
CA ALA A 24 -6.80 12.85 5.75
C ALA A 24 -5.54 12.29 5.08
N SER A 25 -5.09 13.00 4.04
CA SER A 25 -3.91 12.64 3.26
C SER A 25 -2.66 12.71 4.14
N GLN A 26 -1.76 11.76 3.96
CA GLN A 26 -0.52 11.68 4.71
C GLN A 26 0.66 11.52 3.75
N VAL A 27 1.79 12.14 4.09
CA VAL A 27 3.07 11.95 3.38
C VAL A 27 4.18 11.75 4.41
N GLY A 28 5.14 10.89 4.12
CA GLY A 28 6.10 10.46 5.11
C GLY A 28 7.33 9.80 4.55
N VAL A 29 8.15 9.36 5.48
CA VAL A 29 9.38 8.60 5.21
C VAL A 29 9.21 7.17 5.71
N MET A 30 9.90 6.26 5.06
CA MET A 30 10.02 4.86 5.43
C MET A 30 11.50 4.48 5.49
N LEU A 31 11.84 3.62 6.43
CA LEU A 31 13.18 3.08 6.66
C LEU A 31 13.06 1.55 6.75
N GLY A 32 13.97 0.83 6.11
CA GLY A 32 13.97 -0.64 6.11
C GLY A 32 14.37 -1.20 4.75
N SER A 33 13.68 -2.27 4.31
CA SER A 33 13.94 -2.91 3.01
C SER A 33 13.71 -1.96 1.82
N ASP A 34 12.72 -1.07 1.93
CA ASP A 34 12.40 -0.03 0.95
C ASP A 34 12.55 1.35 1.61
N SER A 35 13.74 1.75 2.06
CA SER A 35 13.91 3.10 2.60
C SER A 35 13.60 4.15 1.54
N GLY A 36 12.84 5.19 1.89
CA GLY A 36 12.37 6.20 0.95
C GLY A 36 11.19 7.00 1.46
N ILE A 37 10.24 7.30 0.56
CA ILE A 37 9.06 8.12 0.87
C ILE A 37 7.77 7.35 0.61
N ASN A 38 6.71 7.68 1.36
CA ASN A 38 5.39 7.14 1.11
C ASN A 38 4.30 8.19 1.29
N ALA A 39 3.17 7.96 0.64
CA ALA A 39 1.94 8.74 0.80
C ALA A 39 0.76 7.80 1.06
N LYS A 40 -0.17 8.21 1.91
CA LYS A 40 -1.43 7.50 2.19
C LYS A 40 -2.61 8.42 1.89
N LEU A 41 -3.51 7.98 1.02
CA LEU A 41 -4.74 8.66 0.64
C LEU A 41 -5.90 7.70 0.91
N GLY A 42 -6.61 7.90 2.03
CA GLY A 42 -7.63 6.95 2.46
C GLY A 42 -7.04 5.56 2.74
N ASP A 43 -7.58 4.57 2.04
CA ASP A 43 -7.16 3.17 2.11
C ASP A 43 -6.03 2.86 1.13
N ILE A 44 -5.55 3.81 0.33
CA ILE A 44 -4.49 3.60 -0.64
C ILE A 44 -3.18 4.15 -0.09
N LYS A 45 -2.11 3.37 -0.19
CA LYS A 45 -0.74 3.77 0.14
C LYS A 45 0.17 3.57 -1.06
N ILE A 46 0.96 4.60 -1.36
CA ILE A 46 1.95 4.61 -2.44
C ILE A 46 3.33 4.80 -1.80
N GLY A 47 4.33 4.03 -2.20
CA GLY A 47 5.69 4.17 -1.70
C GLY A 47 6.71 4.18 -2.82
N VAL A 48 7.78 4.95 -2.65
CA VAL A 48 8.95 4.99 -3.53
C VAL A 48 10.20 4.69 -2.69
N GLY A 49 10.81 3.54 -2.93
CA GLY A 49 12.10 3.15 -2.36
C GLY A 49 13.25 3.81 -3.11
N LEU A 50 14.24 4.31 -2.38
CA LEU A 50 15.38 5.08 -2.89
C LEU A 50 16.71 4.30 -2.79
N ASP A 51 16.88 3.44 -1.79
CA ASP A 51 18.12 2.64 -1.63
C ASP A 51 18.28 1.64 -2.78
N ASN A 52 17.19 0.97 -3.14
CA ASN A 52 17.00 0.30 -4.42
C ASN A 52 15.71 0.85 -5.00
N PHE A 53 15.75 1.30 -6.25
CA PHE A 53 14.57 1.93 -6.84
C PHE A 53 13.40 0.95 -6.86
N SER A 54 12.34 1.31 -6.13
CA SER A 54 11.12 0.52 -6.06
C SER A 54 9.89 1.41 -5.99
N ILE A 55 8.78 0.94 -6.54
CA ILE A 55 7.48 1.58 -6.48
C ILE A 55 6.50 0.57 -5.90
N THR A 56 5.74 0.99 -4.89
CA THR A 56 4.70 0.17 -4.25
C THR A 56 3.34 0.85 -4.34
N LEU A 57 2.30 0.05 -4.52
CA LEU A 57 0.91 0.48 -4.48
C LEU A 57 0.10 -0.54 -3.69
N ASP A 58 -0.44 -0.08 -2.57
CA ASP A 58 -1.02 -0.93 -1.54
C ASP A 58 -2.45 -0.45 -1.19
N LYS A 59 -3.39 -1.39 -1.05
CA LYS A 59 -4.67 -1.15 -0.38
C LYS A 59 -4.59 -1.64 1.06
N VAL A 60 -4.87 -0.75 2.00
CA VAL A 60 -4.75 -0.93 3.45
C VAL A 60 -6.13 -0.89 4.09
N ILE A 61 -6.37 -1.82 5.01
CA ILE A 61 -7.64 -2.01 5.71
C ILE A 61 -7.33 -2.08 7.20
N ASN A 62 -7.93 -1.17 7.98
CA ASN A 62 -7.79 -1.19 9.43
C ASN A 62 -8.60 -2.35 10.01
N PHE A 63 -8.10 -2.98 11.08
CA PHE A 63 -8.89 -3.96 11.81
C PHE A 63 -10.07 -3.28 12.52
N ASN A 64 -11.23 -3.94 12.53
CA ASN A 64 -12.39 -3.47 13.26
C ASN A 64 -12.06 -3.37 14.76
N ASN A 65 -12.45 -2.26 15.38
CA ASN A 65 -12.28 -1.97 16.82
C ASN A 65 -10.83 -1.81 17.31
N THR A 66 -9.82 -1.93 16.45
CA THR A 66 -8.40 -1.70 16.81
C THR A 66 -7.73 -0.81 15.76
N PRO A 67 -7.84 0.54 15.88
CA PRO A 67 -7.29 1.47 14.88
C PRO A 67 -5.75 1.49 14.84
N TYR A 68 -5.11 0.80 15.77
CA TYR A 68 -3.66 0.66 15.87
C TYR A 68 -3.09 -0.39 14.94
N PHE A 69 -3.91 -1.27 14.38
CA PHE A 69 -3.45 -2.36 13.52
C PHE A 69 -4.18 -2.33 12.18
N TYR A 70 -3.47 -2.71 11.13
CA TYR A 70 -4.02 -2.83 9.79
C TYR A 70 -3.37 -3.98 9.03
N TYR A 71 -4.07 -4.42 7.99
CA TYR A 71 -3.53 -5.33 7.01
C TYR A 71 -3.76 -4.77 5.61
N GLY A 72 -3.11 -5.33 4.60
CA GLY A 72 -3.27 -4.85 3.24
C GLY A 72 -2.66 -5.77 2.21
N PHE A 73 -2.87 -5.41 0.96
CA PHE A 73 -2.33 -6.10 -0.19
C PHE A 73 -2.06 -5.12 -1.31
N GLY A 74 -1.09 -5.44 -2.16
CA GLY A 74 -0.62 -4.53 -3.19
C GLY A 74 0.35 -5.16 -4.16
N GLY A 75 0.98 -4.28 -4.94
CA GLY A 75 2.04 -4.63 -5.87
C GLY A 75 3.32 -3.86 -5.58
N LYS A 76 4.45 -4.46 -5.93
CA LYS A 76 5.78 -3.86 -5.94
C LYS A 76 6.40 -4.03 -7.31
N ILE A 77 6.98 -2.95 -7.82
CA ILE A 77 7.90 -2.96 -8.96
C ILE A 77 9.26 -2.56 -8.39
N ALA A 78 10.29 -3.37 -8.60
CA ALA A 78 11.63 -3.09 -8.11
C ALA A 78 12.67 -3.34 -9.19
N GLU A 79 13.69 -2.49 -9.23
CA GLU A 79 14.87 -2.69 -10.07
C GLU A 79 15.96 -3.38 -9.25
N ILE A 80 16.49 -4.50 -9.76
CA ILE A 80 17.62 -5.19 -9.13
C ILE A 80 18.88 -4.95 -9.95
N ASN A 81 19.76 -4.11 -9.41
CA ASN A 81 21.14 -3.92 -9.86
C ASN A 81 21.34 -3.30 -11.26
N SER A 82 22.15 -2.24 -11.31
CA SER A 82 22.45 -1.40 -12.48
C SER A 82 23.17 -2.09 -13.65
N SER A 83 23.45 -3.39 -13.59
CA SER A 83 24.19 -4.10 -14.66
C SER A 83 23.31 -4.90 -15.62
N HIS A 84 22.10 -5.31 -15.24
CA HIS A 84 21.28 -6.21 -16.09
C HIS A 84 19.78 -5.84 -16.22
N HIS A 85 19.31 -4.69 -15.71
CA HIS A 85 17.93 -4.18 -15.95
C HIS A 85 16.80 -5.20 -15.74
N ASP A 86 16.96 -6.15 -14.80
CA ASP A 86 15.91 -7.13 -14.51
C ASP A 86 14.87 -6.47 -13.59
N VAL A 87 13.70 -6.18 -14.17
CA VAL A 87 12.54 -5.62 -13.46
C VAL A 87 11.81 -6.75 -12.74
N LYS A 88 11.67 -6.61 -11.42
CA LYS A 88 10.86 -7.54 -10.62
C LYS A 88 9.47 -6.99 -10.37
N LEU A 89 8.47 -7.82 -10.66
CA LEU A 89 7.09 -7.60 -10.23
C LEU A 89 6.76 -8.55 -9.08
N GLY A 90 6.28 -7.97 -7.98
CA GLY A 90 5.91 -8.70 -6.77
C GLY A 90 4.48 -8.39 -6.33
N ALA A 91 3.74 -9.41 -5.94
CA ALA A 91 2.51 -9.27 -5.16
C ALA A 91 2.89 -9.23 -3.68
N ARG A 92 2.38 -8.25 -2.92
CA ARG A 92 2.73 -8.06 -1.51
C ARG A 92 1.51 -8.06 -0.62
N ALA A 93 1.66 -8.60 0.59
CA ALA A 93 0.73 -8.38 1.69
C ALA A 93 1.41 -7.52 2.76
N ILE A 94 0.61 -6.88 3.61
CA ILE A 94 1.08 -5.93 4.61
C ILE A 94 0.40 -6.26 5.91
N PHE A 95 1.17 -6.27 6.99
CA PHE A 95 0.67 -6.35 8.35
C PHE A 95 1.36 -5.25 9.13
N GLY A 96 0.59 -4.26 9.57
CA GLY A 96 1.13 -3.04 10.15
C GLY A 96 0.51 -2.68 11.48
N ALA A 97 1.31 -2.00 12.29
CA ALA A 97 0.86 -1.28 13.45
C ALA A 97 1.15 0.22 13.27
N GLN A 98 0.25 1.08 13.74
CA GLN A 98 0.44 2.53 13.73
C GLN A 98 -0.09 3.20 15.00
N THR A 99 0.48 4.34 15.31
CA THR A 99 -0.02 5.27 16.34
C THR A 99 0.11 6.69 15.83
N SER A 100 -0.82 7.56 16.25
CA SER A 100 -0.83 8.96 15.85
C SER A 100 -0.65 9.87 17.05
N VAL A 101 0.29 10.81 16.94
CA VAL A 101 0.52 11.88 17.91
C VAL A 101 0.40 13.19 17.14
N GLU A 102 -0.62 13.97 17.47
CA GLU A 102 -0.99 15.18 16.72
C GLU A 102 -1.16 14.89 15.22
N LYS A 103 -0.36 15.54 14.36
CA LYS A 103 -0.36 15.35 12.91
C LYS A 103 0.62 14.28 12.43
N PHE A 104 1.32 13.61 13.33
CA PHE A 104 2.30 12.58 12.96
C PHE A 104 1.76 11.18 13.23
N THR A 105 1.75 10.34 12.21
CA THR A 105 1.42 8.90 12.31
C THR A 105 2.71 8.10 12.20
N PHE A 106 3.12 7.46 13.28
CA PHE A 106 4.23 6.51 13.32
C PHE A 106 3.73 5.12 12.97
N PHE A 107 4.50 4.36 12.20
CA PHE A 107 4.11 3.03 11.77
C PHE A 107 5.28 2.06 11.71
N VAL A 108 4.96 0.78 11.81
CA VAL A 108 5.84 -0.36 11.55
C VAL A 108 5.07 -1.42 10.78
N GLU A 109 5.70 -2.05 9.80
CA GLU A 109 5.07 -3.02 8.91
C GLU A 109 5.98 -4.22 8.63
N ALA A 110 5.36 -5.39 8.59
CA ALA A 110 5.91 -6.60 7.97
C ALA A 110 5.24 -6.84 6.62
N GLN A 111 6.04 -7.17 5.61
CA GLN A 111 5.64 -7.17 4.21
C GLN A 111 6.16 -8.44 3.51
N PRO A 112 5.43 -9.57 3.56
CA PRO A 112 5.74 -10.69 2.70
C PRO A 112 5.43 -10.35 1.23
N ILE A 113 6.39 -10.60 0.35
CA ILE A 113 6.34 -10.33 -1.08
C ILE A 113 6.59 -11.62 -1.85
N LEU A 114 5.70 -11.91 -2.79
CA LEU A 114 5.84 -12.97 -3.78
C LEU A 114 6.27 -12.35 -5.11
N TYR A 115 7.53 -12.52 -5.47
CA TYR A 115 8.06 -12.16 -6.79
C TYR A 115 7.72 -13.27 -7.79
N ILE A 116 7.20 -12.89 -8.95
CA ILE A 116 6.60 -13.83 -9.94
C ILE A 116 7.38 -13.87 -11.25
N ILE A 117 8.24 -12.88 -11.51
CA ILE A 117 9.04 -12.82 -12.74
C ILE A 117 10.34 -13.60 -12.58
N ASP A 118 10.65 -14.41 -13.60
CA ASP A 118 11.83 -15.24 -13.82
C ASP A 118 12.09 -16.37 -12.82
N ASP A 119 11.74 -16.20 -11.55
CA ASP A 119 11.70 -17.27 -10.54
C ASP A 119 10.74 -16.90 -9.41
N VAL A 120 9.86 -17.83 -9.02
CA VAL A 120 8.93 -17.63 -7.90
C VAL A 120 9.74 -17.58 -6.60
N LYS A 121 9.83 -16.40 -5.99
CA LYS A 121 10.56 -16.18 -4.74
C LYS A 121 9.69 -15.45 -3.73
N VAL A 122 9.71 -15.92 -2.49
CA VAL A 122 9.10 -15.23 -1.36
C VAL A 122 10.18 -14.51 -0.58
N GLU A 123 9.98 -13.21 -0.33
CA GLU A 123 10.84 -12.39 0.51
C GLU A 123 10.00 -11.76 1.62
N LEU A 124 10.56 -11.66 2.82
CA LEU A 124 9.94 -10.94 3.93
C LEU A 124 10.69 -9.63 4.13
N GLU A 125 9.99 -8.53 3.88
CA GLU A 125 10.49 -7.19 4.07
C GLU A 125 9.89 -6.57 5.34
N ALA A 126 10.61 -5.61 5.93
CA ALA A 126 10.13 -4.86 7.08
C ALA A 126 10.46 -3.39 6.90
N ILE A 127 9.50 -2.53 7.26
CA ILE A 127 9.70 -1.07 7.26
C ILE A 127 9.14 -0.44 8.53
N ALA A 128 9.73 0.67 8.93
CA ALA A 128 9.19 1.57 9.95
C ALA A 128 9.30 3.02 9.47
N GLY A 129 8.50 3.92 10.02
CA GLY A 129 8.56 5.31 9.61
C GLY A 129 7.52 6.19 10.26
N PHE A 130 7.36 7.39 9.71
CA PHE A 130 6.33 8.33 10.11
C PHE A 130 5.72 9.01 8.90
N ARG A 131 4.47 9.48 9.04
CA ARG A 131 3.77 10.30 8.04
C ARG A 131 3.16 11.52 8.70
N TYR A 132 3.25 12.67 8.05
CA TYR A 132 2.57 13.90 8.43
C TYR A 132 1.21 13.98 7.73
N GLN A 133 0.18 14.29 8.50
CA GLN A 133 -1.21 14.47 8.06
C GLN A 133 -1.48 15.96 7.76
N PHE A 134 -1.98 16.25 6.55
CA PHE A 134 -2.30 17.60 6.10
C PHE A 134 -3.76 17.76 5.64
#